data_AF-Q2S841-F1
#
_entry.id   AF-Q2S841-F1
#
_cell.length_a   1.000
_cell.length_b   1.000
_cell.length_c   1.000
_cell.angle_alpha   90.00
_cell.angle_beta   90.00
_cell.angle_gamma   90.00
#
_symmetry.space_group_name_H-M   'P 1'
#
loop_
_entity.id
_entity.type
_entity.pdbx_description
1 polymer ?
#
loop_
_entity_poly.entity_id
_entity_poly.type
_entity_poly.pdbx_seq_one_letter_code
_entity_poly.pdbx_strand_id
1 'polypeptide(L)'
;MVASNSEVNWRQGAPEKGGIYYVSAIQYPAGTVYDVLFWQVDPSGDSYWVPFDSKIAKVVGFIPVSEVIGAFTGVLDPSDGSKVPDAIIQWQYGEPDRTKPCLAALRYMYDVMTWDEEFGWSVPLEHCDAYIPLDEFLTKVADLLPFEDKNQ
;
A
#
# COMPACT_ATOMS: atom_id res chain seq x y z
N MET A 1 -17.79 11.91 -14.77
CA MET A 1 -16.42 12.25 -15.21
C MET A 1 -15.49 11.38 -14.39
N VAL A 2 -14.98 10.30 -14.98
CA VAL A 2 -13.94 9.48 -14.35
C VAL A 2 -12.69 10.37 -14.32
N ALA A 3 -12.11 10.57 -13.13
CA ALA A 3 -10.88 11.33 -12.99
C ALA A 3 -9.85 10.79 -13.99
N SER A 4 -9.10 11.70 -14.62
CA SER A 4 -8.05 11.35 -15.57
C SER A 4 -7.20 10.20 -15.02
N ASN A 5 -7.00 9.15 -15.81
CA ASN A 5 -5.95 8.15 -15.60
C ASN A 5 -4.62 8.90 -15.55
N SER A 6 -4.24 9.45 -14.39
CA SER A 6 -2.85 9.69 -14.07
C SER A 6 -2.23 8.31 -14.11
N GLU A 7 -1.45 8.03 -15.16
CA GLU A 7 -0.73 6.77 -15.27
C GLU A 7 0.01 6.54 -13.96
N VAL A 8 -0.33 5.45 -13.29
CA VAL A 8 0.35 5.02 -12.07
C VAL A 8 1.74 4.60 -12.48
N ASN A 9 2.74 5.39 -12.07
CA ASN A 9 4.11 5.24 -12.51
C ASN A 9 5.04 4.99 -11.34
N TRP A 10 5.88 3.96 -11.49
CA TRP A 10 6.98 3.70 -10.58
C TRP A 10 7.96 4.89 -10.52
N ARG A 11 8.32 5.27 -9.31
CA ARG A 11 9.34 6.29 -9.02
C ARG A 11 10.57 5.61 -8.44
N GLN A 12 11.74 6.23 -8.63
CA GLN A 12 13.02 5.74 -8.10
C GLN A 12 13.66 6.82 -7.22
N GLY A 13 14.60 6.42 -6.36
CA GLY A 13 15.29 7.31 -5.43
C GLY A 13 14.62 7.35 -4.05
N ALA A 14 14.60 8.51 -3.41
CA ALA A 14 13.94 8.71 -2.12
C ALA A 14 12.55 9.34 -2.32
N PRO A 15 11.50 8.88 -1.61
CA PRO A 15 10.21 9.54 -1.64
C PRO A 15 10.26 10.97 -1.08
N GLU A 16 9.55 11.89 -1.74
CA GLU A 16 9.48 13.29 -1.32
C GLU A 16 8.59 13.49 -0.09
N LYS A 17 7.52 12.71 0.03
CA LYS A 17 6.53 12.83 1.09
C LYS A 17 6.73 11.75 2.15
N GLY A 18 7.20 12.15 3.32
CA GLY A 18 7.22 11.33 4.52
C GLY A 18 5.83 11.14 5.14
N GLY A 19 5.73 10.16 6.05
CA GLY A 19 4.54 9.96 6.86
C GLY A 19 3.39 9.24 6.15
N ILE A 20 3.68 8.56 5.03
CA ILE A 20 2.68 7.79 4.27
C ILE A 20 3.25 6.45 3.79
N TYR A 21 2.34 5.56 3.43
CA TYR A 21 2.68 4.28 2.83
C TYR A 21 2.88 4.35 1.31
N TYR A 22 3.83 3.55 0.84
CA TYR A 22 4.14 3.34 -0.56
C TYR A 22 4.11 1.85 -0.89
N VAL A 23 3.53 1.53 -2.04
CA VAL A 23 3.80 0.25 -2.71
C VAL A 23 5.25 0.31 -3.19
N SER A 24 6.04 -0.66 -2.76
CA SER A 24 7.50 -0.67 -2.92
C SER A 24 7.91 -1.92 -3.68
N ALA A 25 8.71 -1.73 -4.75
CA ALA A 25 9.40 -2.81 -5.43
C ALA A 25 10.74 -3.03 -4.74
N ILE A 26 10.94 -4.24 -4.21
CA ILE A 26 12.10 -4.61 -3.41
C ILE A 26 12.90 -5.66 -4.18
N GLN A 27 14.12 -5.30 -4.56
CA GLN A 27 15.02 -6.19 -5.29
C GLN A 27 15.79 -7.08 -4.31
N TYR A 28 15.54 -8.38 -4.34
CA TYR A 28 16.37 -9.42 -3.74
C TYR A 28 17.28 -10.09 -4.80
N PRO A 29 18.29 -10.86 -4.40
CA PRO A 29 19.12 -11.63 -5.34
C PRO A 29 18.31 -12.66 -6.15
N ALA A 30 17.21 -13.17 -5.58
CA ALA A 30 16.35 -14.17 -6.21
C ALA A 30 15.28 -13.56 -7.13
N GLY A 31 15.08 -12.25 -7.09
CA GLY A 31 14.02 -11.57 -7.86
C GLY A 31 13.45 -10.36 -7.14
N THR A 32 12.48 -9.72 -7.78
CA THR A 32 11.76 -8.57 -7.23
C THR A 32 10.52 -9.05 -6.50
N VAL A 33 10.29 -8.52 -5.30
CA VAL A 33 9.04 -8.69 -4.54
C VAL A 33 8.40 -7.33 -4.32
N TYR A 34 7.11 -7.31 -4.04
CA TYR A 34 6.36 -6.09 -3.75
C TYR A 34 5.86 -6.11 -2.31
N ASP A 35 5.89 -4.95 -1.67
CA ASP A 35 5.37 -4.76 -0.31
C ASP A 35 4.80 -3.35 -0.12
N VAL A 36 4.08 -3.12 0.97
CA VAL A 36 3.63 -1.79 1.40
C VAL A 36 4.50 -1.32 2.55
N LEU A 37 5.37 -0.35 2.28
CA LEU A 37 6.33 0.19 3.26
C LEU A 37 5.99 1.62 3.62
N PHE A 38 6.21 1.98 4.88
CA PHE A 38 6.06 3.35 5.36
C PHE A 38 7.35 4.13 5.15
N TRP A 39 7.26 5.33 4.58
CA TRP A 39 8.41 6.23 4.49
C TRP A 39 8.45 7.14 5.72
N GLN A 40 9.29 6.77 6.69
CA GLN A 40 9.47 7.51 7.93
C GLN A 40 10.44 8.67 7.68
N VAL A 41 10.09 9.84 8.21
CA VAL A 41 11.02 10.96 8.41
C VAL A 41 11.07 11.21 9.90
N ASP A 42 12.25 11.13 10.50
CA ASP A 42 12.42 11.35 11.92
C ASP A 42 12.62 12.84 12.26
N PRO A 43 12.53 13.23 13.54
CA PRO A 43 12.75 14.62 13.95
C PRO A 43 14.18 15.14 13.71
N SER A 44 15.16 14.25 13.53
CA SER A 44 16.55 14.60 13.16
C SER A 44 16.69 14.94 11.67
N GLY A 45 15.70 14.59 10.85
CA GLY A 45 15.72 14.77 9.40
C GLY A 45 16.21 13.54 8.63
N ASP A 46 16.49 12.43 9.31
CA ASP A 46 16.80 11.16 8.65
C ASP A 46 15.52 10.54 8.11
N SER A 47 15.63 9.85 6.97
CA SER A 47 14.50 9.23 6.30
C SER A 47 14.82 7.80 5.89
N TYR A 48 13.86 6.90 6.13
CA TYR A 48 14.05 5.47 5.96
C TYR A 48 12.73 4.73 5.78
N TRP A 49 12.82 3.54 5.20
CA TRP A 49 11.69 2.64 4.99
C TRP A 49 11.41 1.81 6.25
N VAL A 50 10.14 1.70 6.65
CA VAL A 50 9.71 0.91 7.81
C VAL A 50 8.69 -0.14 7.35
N PRO A 51 8.80 -1.41 7.79
CA PRO A 51 9.83 -2.00 8.65
C PRO A 51 11.02 -2.58 7.86
N PHE A 52 11.58 -1.83 6.89
CA PHE A 52 12.57 -2.37 5.96
C PHE A 52 14.01 -2.04 6.36
N ASP A 53 14.69 -3.01 6.96
CA ASP A 53 16.14 -2.99 7.20
C ASP A 53 16.76 -4.29 6.67
N SER A 54 17.21 -4.27 5.42
CA SER A 54 17.81 -5.44 4.75
C SER A 54 19.19 -5.12 4.19
N LYS A 55 20.14 -6.03 4.44
CA LYS A 55 21.50 -5.96 3.88
C LYS A 55 21.62 -6.58 2.49
N ILE A 56 20.66 -7.42 2.11
CA ILE A 56 20.70 -8.21 0.86
C ILE A 56 19.67 -7.74 -0.16
N ALA A 57 18.79 -6.81 0.21
CA ALA A 57 17.74 -6.29 -0.65
C ALA A 57 17.68 -4.77 -0.59
N LYS A 58 17.16 -4.16 -1.65
CA LYS A 58 16.98 -2.71 -1.73
C LYS A 58 15.61 -2.37 -2.32
N VAL A 59 14.99 -1.30 -1.82
CA VAL A 59 13.84 -0.70 -2.51
C VAL A 59 14.37 -0.04 -3.79
N VAL A 60 13.89 -0.50 -4.94
CA VAL A 60 14.31 -0.02 -6.28
C VAL A 60 13.26 0.83 -6.96
N GLY A 61 12.02 0.76 -6.50
CA GLY A 61 10.93 1.57 -6.99
C GLY A 61 9.85 1.74 -5.94
N PHE A 62 9.08 2.83 -6.03
CA PHE A 62 7.94 3.08 -5.16
C PHE A 62 6.81 3.83 -5.87
N ILE A 63 5.59 3.65 -5.36
CA ILE A 63 4.37 4.36 -5.78
C ILE A 63 3.56 4.68 -4.52
N PRO A 64 3.05 5.91 -4.32
CA PRO A 64 2.13 6.19 -3.20
C PRO A 64 0.93 5.24 -3.21
N VAL A 65 0.60 4.64 -2.06
CA VAL A 65 -0.52 3.68 -1.96
C VAL A 65 -1.82 4.26 -2.50
N SER A 66 -2.09 5.54 -2.23
CA SER A 66 -3.28 6.23 -2.71
C SER A 66 -3.44 6.21 -4.24
N GLU A 67 -2.33 6.28 -4.98
CA GLU A 67 -2.36 6.24 -6.45
C GLU A 67 -2.75 4.85 -6.95
N VAL A 68 -2.19 3.81 -6.33
CA VAL A 68 -2.55 2.42 -6.66
C VAL A 68 -3.98 2.11 -6.27
N ILE A 69 -4.43 2.55 -5.09
CA ILE A 69 -5.83 2.44 -4.66
C ILE A 69 -6.75 3.12 -5.65
N GLY A 70 -6.49 4.37 -6.02
CA GLY A 70 -7.30 5.11 -6.99
C GLY A 70 -7.44 4.38 -8.32
N ALA A 71 -6.35 3.77 -8.81
CA ALA A 71 -6.36 3.00 -10.05
C ALA A 71 -7.07 1.65 -9.92
N PHE A 72 -6.92 0.95 -8.79
CA PHE A 72 -7.47 -0.41 -8.62
C PHE A 72 -8.93 -0.41 -8.19
N THR A 73 -9.34 0.52 -7.34
CA THR A 73 -10.70 0.55 -6.76
C THR A 73 -11.60 1.57 -7.45
N GLY A 74 -11.02 2.60 -8.08
CA GLY A 74 -11.75 3.79 -8.54
C GLY A 74 -12.33 4.66 -7.42
N VAL A 75 -12.10 4.30 -6.15
CA VAL A 75 -12.68 4.91 -4.95
C VAL A 75 -11.58 5.09 -3.91
N LEU A 76 -11.10 6.32 -3.75
CA LEU A 76 -10.08 6.66 -2.74
C LEU A 76 -10.66 6.62 -1.32
N ASP A 77 -11.89 7.09 -1.14
CA ASP A 77 -12.56 7.14 0.16
C ASP A 77 -13.80 6.23 0.12
N PRO A 78 -13.75 5.06 0.78
CA PRO A 78 -14.85 4.09 0.79
C PRO A 78 -15.88 4.31 1.91
N SER A 79 -15.77 5.37 2.70
CA SER A 79 -16.56 5.59 3.94
C SER A 79 -18.07 5.66 3.73
N ASP A 80 -18.52 6.03 2.52
CA ASP A 80 -19.95 6.08 2.17
C ASP A 80 -20.50 4.75 1.61
N GLY A 81 -19.67 3.70 1.56
CA GLY A 81 -20.05 2.41 1.00
C GLY A 81 -20.02 2.34 -0.52
N SER A 82 -19.44 3.35 -1.19
CA SER A 82 -19.34 3.40 -2.65
C SER A 82 -18.57 2.21 -3.22
N LYS A 83 -19.15 1.60 -4.26
CA LYS A 83 -18.52 0.53 -5.05
C LYS A 83 -18.55 0.87 -6.53
N VAL A 84 -17.46 0.58 -7.22
CA VAL A 84 -17.36 0.64 -8.68
C VAL A 84 -17.50 -0.79 -9.20
N PRO A 85 -18.56 -1.13 -9.95
CA PRO A 85 -18.86 -2.51 -10.35
C PRO A 85 -17.72 -3.25 -11.05
N ASP A 86 -16.91 -2.53 -11.84
CA ASP A 86 -15.82 -3.10 -12.64
C ASP A 86 -14.42 -2.74 -12.11
N ALA A 87 -14.31 -2.43 -10.81
CA ALA A 87 -13.00 -2.19 -10.19
C ALA A 87 -12.16 -3.48 -10.14
N ILE A 88 -10.84 -3.33 -10.26
CA ILE A 88 -9.84 -4.41 -10.20
C ILE A 88 -9.88 -5.08 -8.82
N ILE A 89 -10.04 -4.27 -7.77
CA ILE A 89 -10.21 -4.71 -6.38
C ILE A 89 -11.42 -3.99 -5.77
N GLN A 90 -12.21 -4.71 -4.99
CA GLN A 90 -13.33 -4.15 -4.24
C GLN A 90 -12.94 -3.90 -2.79
N TRP A 91 -13.40 -2.76 -2.24
CA TRP A 91 -13.37 -2.53 -0.80
C TRP A 91 -14.24 -3.57 -0.07
N GLN A 92 -13.68 -4.13 0.99
CA GLN A 92 -14.36 -5.01 1.93
C GLN A 92 -14.73 -4.24 3.20
N TYR A 93 -15.81 -4.66 3.85
CA TYR A 93 -16.38 -3.96 5.01
C TYR A 93 -16.58 -4.94 6.16
N GLY A 94 -16.47 -4.45 7.39
CA GLY A 94 -16.55 -5.27 8.60
C GLY A 94 -15.17 -5.70 9.10
N GLU A 95 -15.12 -6.81 9.82
CA GLU A 95 -13.87 -7.32 10.39
C GLU A 95 -13.02 -8.07 9.33
N PRO A 96 -11.72 -7.75 9.20
CA PRO A 96 -10.80 -8.51 8.34
C PRO A 96 -10.49 -9.91 8.88
N ASP A 97 -9.92 -10.76 8.02
CA ASP A 97 -9.34 -12.03 8.44
C ASP A 97 -8.10 -11.80 9.34
N ARG A 98 -8.20 -12.20 10.60
CA ARG A 98 -7.14 -12.05 11.62
C ARG A 98 -5.84 -12.79 11.30
N THR A 99 -5.85 -13.72 10.36
CA THR A 99 -4.65 -14.48 9.98
C THR A 99 -3.76 -13.76 8.99
N LYS A 100 -4.20 -12.62 8.44
CA LYS A 100 -3.51 -11.90 7.37
C LYS A 100 -3.51 -10.39 7.61
N PRO A 101 -2.45 -9.68 7.17
CA PRO A 101 -2.48 -8.23 7.12
C PRO A 101 -3.48 -7.74 6.07
N CYS A 102 -4.03 -6.55 6.30
CA CYS A 102 -4.84 -5.84 5.32
C CYS A 102 -4.41 -4.38 5.19
N LEU A 103 -4.68 -3.81 4.02
CA LEU A 103 -4.61 -2.38 3.80
C LEU A 103 -5.96 -1.77 4.18
N ALA A 104 -5.97 -0.96 5.23
CA ALA A 104 -7.17 -0.32 5.75
C ALA A 104 -7.29 1.12 5.26
N ALA A 105 -8.50 1.51 4.86
CA ALA A 105 -8.89 2.90 4.75
C ALA A 105 -9.32 3.39 6.13
N LEU A 106 -8.63 4.43 6.59
CA LEU A 106 -8.97 5.20 7.78
C LEU A 106 -9.43 6.59 7.34
N ARG A 107 -9.98 7.34 8.28
CA ARG A 107 -10.36 8.73 8.04
C ARG A 107 -9.14 9.56 7.60
N TYR A 108 -9.11 9.90 6.31
CA TYR A 108 -8.07 10.68 5.60
C TYR A 108 -6.72 10.00 5.35
N MET A 109 -6.56 8.71 5.66
CA MET A 109 -5.28 8.02 5.44
C MET A 109 -5.47 6.51 5.24
N TYR A 110 -4.39 5.85 4.85
CA TYR A 110 -4.33 4.39 4.76
C TYR A 110 -3.31 3.86 5.76
N ASP A 111 -3.57 2.67 6.28
CA ASP A 111 -2.64 1.97 7.18
C ASP A 111 -2.59 0.47 6.87
N VAL A 112 -1.49 -0.17 7.21
CA VAL A 112 -1.39 -1.64 7.17
C VAL A 112 -1.79 -2.16 8.54
N MET A 113 -2.96 -2.78 8.60
CA MET A 113 -3.48 -3.38 9.82
C MET A 113 -2.99 -4.82 9.95
N THR A 114 -2.55 -5.17 11.15
CA THR A 114 -2.15 -6.52 11.55
C THR A 114 -2.88 -6.90 12.83
N TRP A 115 -3.19 -8.19 12.97
CA TRP A 115 -3.78 -8.74 14.18
C TRP A 115 -2.68 -9.25 15.10
N ASP A 116 -2.78 -8.90 16.37
CA ASP A 116 -2.01 -9.46 17.47
C ASP A 116 -2.95 -10.14 18.47
N GLU A 117 -2.59 -11.33 18.95
CA GLU A 117 -3.46 -12.11 19.86
C GLU A 117 -3.59 -11.47 21.25
N GLU A 118 -2.61 -10.70 21.71
CA GLU A 118 -2.61 -10.03 23.01
C GLU A 118 -3.29 -8.66 22.92
N PHE A 119 -3.05 -7.92 21.84
CA PHE A 119 -3.46 -6.51 21.70
C PHE A 119 -4.60 -6.28 20.71
N GLY A 120 -4.96 -7.27 19.90
CA GLY A 120 -5.96 -7.16 18.84
C GLY A 120 -5.44 -6.48 17.58
N TRP A 121 -6.31 -5.79 16.86
CA TRP A 121 -5.94 -5.05 15.65
C TRP A 121 -5.05 -3.84 15.98
N SER A 122 -3.98 -3.64 15.22
CA SER A 122 -3.08 -2.47 15.36
C SER A 122 -3.79 -1.12 15.20
N VAL A 123 -4.97 -1.11 14.56
CA VAL A 123 -5.89 0.02 14.51
C VAL A 123 -7.27 -0.46 14.99
N PRO A 124 -7.96 0.27 15.88
CA PRO A 124 -9.33 -0.07 16.28
C PRO A 124 -10.28 -0.14 15.09
N LEU A 125 -11.11 -1.19 15.02
CA LEU A 125 -12.01 -1.43 13.88
C LEU A 125 -13.04 -0.31 13.69
N GLU A 126 -13.43 0.41 14.75
CA GLU A 126 -14.31 1.57 14.66
C GLU A 126 -13.70 2.76 13.90
N HIS A 127 -12.40 2.72 13.61
CA HIS A 127 -11.69 3.71 12.80
C HIS A 127 -11.42 3.23 11.37
N CYS A 128 -11.74 1.96 11.07
CA CYS A 128 -11.57 1.37 9.76
C CYS A 128 -12.89 1.50 8.97
N ASP A 129 -12.87 2.31 7.92
CA ASP A 129 -14.02 2.51 7.04
C ASP A 129 -14.21 1.30 6.11
N ALA A 130 -13.10 0.77 5.59
CA ALA A 130 -13.05 -0.42 4.76
C ALA A 130 -11.62 -0.98 4.69
N TYR A 131 -11.46 -2.19 4.15
CA TYR A 131 -10.15 -2.81 3.99
C TYR A 131 -10.02 -3.58 2.66
N ILE A 132 -8.77 -3.88 2.30
CA ILE A 132 -8.39 -4.78 1.21
C ILE A 132 -7.35 -5.77 1.77
N PRO A 133 -7.52 -7.09 1.59
CA PRO A 133 -6.48 -8.06 1.94
C PRO A 133 -5.14 -7.72 1.26
N LEU A 134 -4.05 -7.67 2.04
CA LEU A 134 -2.78 -7.15 1.52
C LEU A 134 -2.17 -8.08 0.46
N ASP A 135 -2.39 -9.40 0.58
CA ASP A 135 -1.94 -10.40 -0.38
C ASP A 135 -2.65 -10.25 -1.74
N GLU A 136 -3.97 -10.03 -1.74
CA GLU A 136 -4.75 -9.71 -2.94
C GLU A 136 -4.23 -8.44 -3.59
N PHE A 137 -4.03 -7.38 -2.80
CA PHE A 137 -3.54 -6.10 -3.28
C PHE A 137 -2.16 -6.21 -3.96
N LEU A 138 -1.19 -6.82 -3.27
CA LEU A 138 0.18 -6.97 -3.78
C LEU A 138 0.26 -7.93 -4.98
N THR A 139 -0.60 -8.95 -5.04
CA THR A 139 -0.71 -9.82 -6.22
C THR A 139 -1.14 -8.99 -7.44
N LYS A 140 -2.15 -8.12 -7.30
CA LYS A 140 -2.59 -7.26 -8.40
C LYS A 140 -1.53 -6.22 -8.81
N VAL A 141 -0.76 -5.70 -7.86
CA VAL A 141 0.41 -4.86 -8.19
C VAL A 141 1.39 -5.64 -9.05
N ALA A 142 1.76 -6.85 -8.64
CA ALA A 142 2.72 -7.66 -9.38
C ALA A 142 2.26 -7.98 -10.81
N ASP A 143 0.96 -8.29 -10.96
CA ASP A 143 0.38 -8.69 -12.25
C ASP A 143 0.18 -7.51 -13.22
N LEU A 144 -0.23 -6.35 -12.71
CA LEU A 144 -0.72 -5.23 -13.54
C LEU A 144 0.20 -4.03 -13.57
N LEU A 145 1.05 -3.88 -12.57
CA LEU A 145 2.01 -2.78 -12.42
C LEU A 145 3.41 -3.33 -12.12
N PRO A 146 3.97 -4.25 -12.92
CA PRO A 146 5.29 -4.78 -12.66
C PRO A 146 6.33 -3.66 -12.73
N PHE A 147 7.30 -3.68 -11.81
CA PHE A 147 8.43 -2.78 -11.85
C PHE A 147 9.40 -3.23 -12.95
N GLU A 148 9.61 -2.36 -13.94
CA GLU A 148 10.61 -2.54 -14.99
C GLU A 148 11.74 -1.55 -14.76
N ASP A 149 12.95 -2.07 -14.48
CA ASP A 149 14.14 -1.23 -14.38
C ASP A 149 14.53 -0.76 -15.78
N LYS A 150 14.20 0.50 -16.12
CA LYS A 150 14.51 1.09 -17.43
C LYS A 150 16.02 1.32 -17.67
N ASN A 151 16.87 0.99 -16.69
CA ASN A 151 18.32 1.19 -16.74
C ASN A 151 19.13 -0.13 -16.84
N GLN A 152 18.48 -1.26 -17.18
CA GLN A 152 19.17 -2.51 -17.52
C GLN A 152 19.41 -2.66 -19.02
#